data_AF-A0A820QM88-F1
#
_entry.id   AF-A0A820QM88-F1
#
_cell.length_a   1.000
_cell.length_b   1.000
_cell.length_c   1.000
_cell.angle_alpha   90.00
_cell.angle_beta   90.00
_cell.angle_gamma   90.00
#
_symmetry.space_group_name_H-M   'P 1'
#
loop_
_entity.id
_entity.type
_entity.pdbx_description
1 polymer ?
#
loop_
_entity_poly.entity_id
_entity_poly.type
_entity_poly.pdbx_seq_one_letter_code
_entity_poly.pdbx_strand_id
1 'polypeptide(L)'
;MSQLKEFTFDIRSDMLINNEMNLPSKEDIQQTFNDFQYFKIISCVDYFQEPYKYGLCHIYSYPFLMKRYEYITNNFPGGLYPYVRFVSLYDEYPFEHEFFIRIAESFPFMEKLSIDNRYAQNQKESYKLMNDKSNLSIVKYYSLIELQIDRVHDDYFEEFLSNTKTYFQNNIRLVSHYEALQRVTHNFTRDDTRINCTKVNELYLFIDVEYSKSCKDYFPFAIIV
;
A
#
# COMPACT_ATOMS: atom_id res chain seq x y z
N MET A 1 4.38 -30.32 -33.44
CA MET A 1 3.71 -29.06 -33.05
C MET A 1 4.21 -28.70 -31.66
N SER A 2 4.79 -27.51 -31.47
CA SER A 2 5.19 -27.06 -30.13
C SER A 2 3.93 -26.67 -29.34
N GLN A 3 3.62 -27.41 -28.28
CA GLN A 3 2.60 -26.98 -27.32
C GLN A 3 3.16 -25.82 -26.50
N LEU A 4 2.32 -24.81 -26.25
CA LEU A 4 2.64 -23.70 -25.36
C LEU A 4 2.93 -24.27 -23.97
N LYS A 5 4.17 -24.14 -23.50
CA LYS A 5 4.62 -24.75 -22.23
C LYS A 5 4.30 -23.90 -21.01
N GLU A 6 4.24 -22.59 -21.20
CA GLU A 6 4.01 -21.62 -20.14
C GLU A 6 3.21 -20.45 -20.72
N PHE A 7 2.17 -20.05 -20.01
CA PHE A 7 1.34 -18.89 -20.34
C PHE A 7 1.13 -18.08 -19.07
N THR A 8 1.91 -17.02 -18.93
CA THR A 8 1.81 -16.09 -17.80
C THR A 8 1.12 -14.82 -18.25
N PHE A 9 0.12 -14.39 -17.49
CA PHE A 9 -0.59 -13.15 -17.76
C PHE A 9 -1.02 -12.46 -16.47
N ASP A 10 -1.23 -11.16 -16.62
CA ASP A 10 -1.79 -10.26 -15.64
C ASP A 10 -2.69 -9.30 -16.44
N ILE A 11 -3.99 -9.34 -16.14
CA ILE A 11 -5.02 -8.53 -16.78
C ILE A 11 -5.70 -7.71 -15.68
N ARG A 12 -5.64 -6.39 -15.84
CA ARG A 12 -6.43 -5.45 -15.06
C ARG A 12 -7.47 -4.79 -15.96
N SER A 13 -8.70 -4.79 -15.49
CA SER A 13 -9.83 -4.17 -16.19
C SER A 13 -10.58 -3.24 -15.25
N ASP A 14 -10.78 -2.00 -15.71
CA ASP A 14 -11.64 -1.02 -15.06
C ASP A 14 -13.01 -1.00 -15.76
N MET A 15 -14.09 -1.07 -14.99
CA MET A 15 -15.45 -1.20 -15.50
C MET A 15 -16.35 -0.10 -14.93
N LEU A 16 -17.01 0.68 -15.78
CA LEU A 16 -18.05 1.61 -15.31
C LEU A 16 -19.32 0.84 -14.96
N ILE A 17 -19.83 1.01 -13.74
CA ILE A 17 -21.04 0.33 -13.29
C ILE A 17 -22.24 1.21 -13.61
N ASN A 18 -22.86 0.93 -14.75
CA ASN A 18 -24.10 1.60 -15.15
C ASN A 18 -25.36 0.91 -14.60
N ASN A 19 -25.26 -0.35 -14.17
CA ASN A 19 -26.37 -1.13 -13.61
C ASN A 19 -25.83 -2.19 -12.63
N GLU A 20 -26.31 -2.15 -11.39
CA GLU A 20 -25.82 -3.00 -10.29
C GLU A 20 -26.33 -4.45 -10.33
N MET A 21 -27.34 -4.74 -11.16
CA MET A 21 -28.06 -6.03 -11.07
C MET A 21 -27.25 -7.25 -11.52
N ASN A 22 -26.09 -7.10 -12.19
CA ASN A 22 -25.30 -8.22 -12.72
C ASN A 22 -23.78 -7.99 -12.61
N LEU A 23 -23.30 -7.69 -11.41
CA LEU A 23 -21.87 -7.54 -11.16
C LEU A 23 -21.19 -8.92 -10.99
N PRO A 24 -20.18 -9.29 -11.80
CA PRO A 24 -19.54 -10.60 -11.70
C PRO A 24 -18.80 -10.76 -10.37
N SER A 25 -18.98 -11.88 -9.70
CA SER A 25 -18.13 -12.27 -8.57
C SER A 25 -16.74 -12.71 -9.05
N LYS A 26 -15.78 -12.83 -8.13
CA LYS A 26 -14.47 -13.40 -8.44
C LYS A 26 -14.59 -14.85 -8.95
N GLU A 27 -15.56 -15.61 -8.41
CA GLU A 27 -15.87 -16.97 -8.84
C GLU A 27 -16.42 -16.99 -10.27
N ASP A 28 -17.32 -16.07 -10.62
CA ASP A 28 -17.85 -15.96 -11.99
C ASP A 28 -16.72 -15.70 -13.00
N ILE A 29 -15.78 -14.81 -12.66
CA ILE A 29 -14.61 -14.54 -13.49
C ILE A 29 -13.71 -15.77 -13.61
N GLN A 30 -13.41 -16.45 -12.50
CA GLN A 30 -12.57 -17.67 -12.54
C GLN A 30 -13.19 -18.79 -13.36
N GLN A 31 -14.51 -18.95 -13.28
CA GLN A 31 -15.26 -19.96 -14.03
C GLN A 31 -15.09 -19.82 -15.54
N THR A 32 -14.85 -18.60 -16.05
CA THR A 32 -14.59 -18.38 -17.49
C THR A 32 -13.30 -19.03 -17.98
N PHE A 33 -12.39 -19.41 -17.08
CA PHE A 33 -11.12 -20.02 -17.40
C PHE A 33 -11.03 -21.51 -17.07
N ASN A 34 -12.16 -22.18 -16.81
CA ASN A 34 -12.15 -23.59 -16.42
C ASN A 34 -11.52 -24.54 -17.45
N ASP A 35 -11.50 -24.15 -18.72
CA ASP A 35 -10.86 -24.94 -19.77
C ASP A 35 -9.31 -24.86 -19.72
N PHE A 36 -8.74 -23.94 -18.93
CA PHE A 36 -7.30 -23.81 -18.69
C PHE A 36 -6.84 -24.78 -17.59
N GLN A 37 -6.94 -26.08 -17.86
CA GLN A 37 -6.67 -27.15 -16.87
C GLN A 37 -5.26 -27.16 -16.27
N TYR A 38 -4.29 -26.50 -16.90
CA TYR A 38 -2.88 -26.51 -16.47
C TYR A 38 -2.46 -25.27 -15.68
N PHE A 39 -3.32 -24.26 -15.57
CA PHE A 39 -2.97 -22.99 -14.94
C PHE A 39 -3.98 -22.64 -13.86
N LYS A 40 -3.49 -22.46 -12.63
CA LYS A 40 -4.31 -21.86 -11.58
C LYS A 40 -4.46 -20.37 -11.90
N ILE A 41 -5.70 -19.92 -12.05
CA ILE A 41 -6.03 -18.52 -12.32
C ILE A 41 -6.66 -17.92 -11.07
N ILE A 42 -6.15 -16.78 -10.65
CA ILE A 42 -6.67 -16.03 -9.50
C ILE A 42 -7.34 -14.78 -10.03
N SER A 43 -8.51 -14.48 -9.47
CA SER A 43 -9.20 -13.22 -9.70
C SER A 43 -9.42 -12.47 -8.39
N CYS A 44 -9.37 -11.15 -8.46
CA CYS A 44 -9.85 -10.24 -7.43
C CYS A 44 -10.80 -9.26 -8.12
N VAL A 45 -11.97 -9.05 -7.52
CA VAL A 45 -12.98 -8.14 -8.05
C VAL A 45 -13.42 -7.25 -6.92
N ASP A 46 -13.32 -5.95 -7.15
CA ASP A 46 -13.65 -4.90 -6.20
C ASP A 46 -14.63 -3.93 -6.84
N TYR A 47 -15.57 -3.44 -6.04
CA TYR A 47 -16.63 -2.54 -6.48
C TYR A 47 -16.65 -1.31 -5.61
N PHE A 48 -16.56 -0.16 -6.27
CA PHE A 48 -16.38 1.16 -5.71
C PHE A 48 -17.63 2.00 -6.00
N GLN A 49 -18.04 2.82 -5.05
CA GLN A 49 -19.23 3.66 -5.11
C GLN A 49 -18.93 5.14 -5.38
N GLU A 50 -17.74 5.63 -5.02
CA GLU A 50 -17.34 7.03 -4.99
C GLU A 50 -15.97 7.25 -5.68
N PRO A 51 -15.74 8.37 -6.38
CA PRO A 51 -16.70 9.41 -6.75
C PRO A 51 -17.64 8.98 -7.90
N TYR A 52 -17.37 7.82 -8.51
CA TYR A 52 -18.19 7.23 -9.56
C TYR A 52 -18.31 5.73 -9.29
N LYS A 53 -19.42 5.12 -9.68
CA LYS A 53 -19.56 3.68 -9.55
C LYS A 53 -18.68 2.97 -10.58
N TYR A 54 -17.64 2.29 -10.11
CA TYR A 54 -16.77 1.51 -10.98
C TYR A 54 -16.32 0.21 -10.32
N GLY A 55 -16.01 -0.79 -11.13
CA GLY A 55 -15.47 -2.06 -10.71
C GLY A 55 -14.03 -2.18 -11.18
N LEU A 56 -13.20 -2.78 -10.34
CA LEU A 56 -11.85 -3.19 -10.68
C LEU A 56 -11.83 -4.71 -10.71
N CYS A 57 -11.37 -5.29 -11.82
CA CYS A 57 -11.13 -6.72 -11.91
C CYS A 57 -9.67 -6.97 -12.25
N HIS A 58 -9.01 -7.76 -11.41
CA HIS A 58 -7.65 -8.22 -11.62
C HIS A 58 -7.68 -9.73 -11.81
N ILE A 59 -7.05 -10.23 -12.88
CA ILE A 59 -7.01 -11.65 -13.24
C ILE A 59 -5.58 -12.00 -13.62
N TYR A 60 -5.02 -13.03 -13.00
CA TYR A 60 -3.65 -13.43 -13.30
C TYR A 60 -3.42 -14.93 -13.19
N SER A 61 -2.44 -15.40 -13.93
CA SER A 61 -1.90 -16.75 -13.81
C SER A 61 -1.06 -16.89 -12.53
N TYR A 62 -1.22 -18.00 -11.82
CA TYR A 62 -0.41 -18.35 -10.65
C TYR A 62 0.73 -19.32 -11.03
N PRO A 63 1.97 -19.11 -10.54
CA PRO A 63 2.40 -18.03 -9.65
C PRO A 63 2.43 -16.67 -10.35
N PHE A 64 2.22 -15.59 -9.56
CA PHE A 64 2.33 -14.23 -10.08
C PHE A 64 3.81 -13.86 -10.28
N LEU A 65 4.21 -13.67 -11.54
CA LEU A 65 5.61 -13.40 -11.91
C LEU A 65 5.87 -11.93 -12.27
N MET A 66 4.85 -11.07 -12.24
CA MET A 66 5.02 -9.67 -12.60
C MET A 66 5.70 -8.89 -11.47
N LYS A 67 6.41 -7.83 -11.85
CA LYS A 67 7.10 -6.96 -10.90
C LYS A 67 6.16 -5.98 -10.20
N ARG A 68 4.98 -5.74 -10.73
CA ARG A 68 4.03 -4.74 -10.24
C ARG A 68 2.75 -5.43 -9.83
N TYR A 69 2.19 -5.01 -8.71
CA TYR A 69 0.83 -5.35 -8.32
C TYR A 69 0.16 -4.03 -7.92
N GLU A 70 -0.71 -3.54 -8.80
CA GLU A 70 -1.33 -2.23 -8.66
C GLU A 70 -2.77 -2.34 -8.12
N TYR A 71 -3.25 -1.28 -7.48
CA TYR A 71 -4.59 -1.14 -6.89
C TYR A 71 -5.05 -2.27 -5.96
N ILE A 72 -4.21 -2.65 -4.99
CA ILE A 72 -4.59 -3.63 -3.96
C ILE A 72 -5.57 -3.00 -2.96
N THR A 73 -6.71 -3.67 -2.74
CA THR A 73 -7.78 -3.27 -1.83
C THR A 73 -7.78 -4.11 -0.53
N ASN A 74 -8.65 -3.77 0.42
CA ASN A 74 -8.88 -4.55 1.65
C ASN A 74 -9.33 -5.99 1.39
N ASN A 75 -9.87 -6.30 0.20
CA ASN A 75 -10.26 -7.66 -0.16
C ASN A 75 -9.07 -8.56 -0.50
N PHE A 76 -7.85 -8.02 -0.49
CA PHE A 76 -6.63 -8.78 -0.73
C PHE A 76 -6.48 -9.94 0.29
N PRO A 77 -6.50 -11.19 -0.18
CA PRO A 77 -6.46 -12.36 0.72
C PRO A 77 -5.06 -12.63 1.29
N GLY A 78 -4.03 -11.93 0.81
CA GLY A 78 -2.63 -12.25 1.10
C GLY A 78 -2.06 -13.28 0.13
N GLY A 79 -1.01 -13.97 0.57
CA GLY A 79 -0.25 -14.96 -0.22
C GLY A 79 1.17 -14.50 -0.48
N LEU A 80 2.03 -15.35 -1.04
CA LEU A 80 3.45 -15.01 -1.27
C LEU A 80 3.70 -14.58 -2.72
N TYR A 81 4.21 -13.36 -2.90
CA TYR A 81 4.47 -12.76 -4.21
C TYR A 81 5.95 -12.31 -4.30
N PRO A 82 6.89 -13.25 -4.45
CA PRO A 82 8.32 -12.97 -4.31
C PRO A 82 8.91 -12.19 -5.50
N TYR A 83 8.17 -12.06 -6.62
CA TYR A 83 8.61 -11.34 -7.82
C TYR A 83 8.14 -9.88 -7.85
N VAL A 84 7.17 -9.52 -7.01
CA VAL A 84 6.65 -8.16 -6.94
C VAL A 84 7.66 -7.25 -6.25
N ARG A 85 7.85 -6.07 -6.82
CA ARG A 85 8.73 -4.98 -6.35
C ARG A 85 7.97 -3.69 -6.14
N PHE A 86 6.91 -3.46 -6.91
CA PHE A 86 6.10 -2.26 -6.85
C PHE A 86 4.68 -2.63 -6.44
N VAL A 87 4.21 -2.04 -5.35
CA VAL A 87 2.86 -2.22 -4.85
C VAL A 87 2.18 -0.86 -4.77
N SER A 88 0.94 -0.78 -5.22
CA SER A 88 0.08 0.37 -4.94
C SER A 88 -1.19 -0.08 -4.25
N LEU A 89 -1.56 0.62 -3.19
CA LEU A 89 -2.75 0.38 -2.39
C LEU A 89 -3.81 1.44 -2.70
N TYR A 90 -5.05 1.01 -2.88
CA TYR A 90 -6.19 1.90 -3.07
C TYR A 90 -7.46 1.23 -2.55
N ASP A 91 -8.27 1.97 -1.81
CA ASP A 91 -9.60 1.52 -1.39
C ASP A 91 -10.49 2.71 -0.96
N GLU A 92 -11.81 2.50 -0.98
CA GLU A 92 -12.82 3.40 -0.41
C GLU A 92 -13.03 3.18 1.10
N TYR A 93 -12.47 2.09 1.62
CA TYR A 93 -12.48 1.79 3.05
C TYR A 93 -11.10 2.01 3.65
N PRO A 94 -11.01 2.42 4.93
CA PRO A 94 -9.73 2.61 5.60
C PRO A 94 -8.86 1.35 5.61
N PHE A 95 -7.54 1.53 5.49
CA PHE A 95 -6.58 0.44 5.74
C PHE A 95 -6.14 0.42 7.20
N GLU A 96 -6.49 -0.65 7.92
CA GLU A 96 -6.05 -0.85 9.30
C GLU A 96 -4.63 -1.48 9.36
N HIS A 97 -3.98 -1.46 10.52
CA HIS A 97 -2.62 -1.98 10.69
C HIS A 97 -2.45 -3.44 10.22
N GLU A 98 -3.43 -4.30 10.48
CA GLU A 98 -3.40 -5.71 10.09
C GLU A 98 -3.34 -5.88 8.57
N PHE A 99 -3.87 -4.90 7.82
CA PHE A 99 -3.71 -4.87 6.39
C PHE A 99 -2.25 -4.63 6.01
N PHE A 100 -1.56 -3.68 6.64
CA PHE A 100 -0.15 -3.40 6.39
C PHE A 100 0.76 -4.57 6.77
N ILE A 101 0.45 -5.30 7.85
CA ILE A 101 1.11 -6.58 8.19
C ILE A 101 0.97 -7.56 7.02
N ARG A 102 -0.26 -7.78 6.54
CA ARG A 102 -0.55 -8.69 5.43
C ARG A 102 0.18 -8.29 4.15
N ILE A 103 0.26 -7.00 3.84
CA ILE A 103 1.02 -6.47 2.71
C ILE A 103 2.51 -6.78 2.87
N ALA A 104 3.12 -6.46 4.01
CA ALA A 104 4.55 -6.71 4.24
C ALA A 104 4.91 -8.21 4.14
N GLU A 105 4.08 -9.08 4.68
CA GLU A 105 4.26 -10.54 4.60
C GLU A 105 4.09 -11.07 3.17
N SER A 106 3.17 -10.49 2.41
CA SER A 106 2.87 -10.93 1.05
C SER A 106 3.95 -10.53 0.05
N PHE A 107 4.63 -9.40 0.30
CA PHE A 107 5.61 -8.81 -0.61
C PHE A 107 6.97 -8.61 0.06
N PRO A 108 7.71 -9.69 0.40
CA PRO A 108 8.94 -9.61 1.19
C PRO A 108 10.08 -8.81 0.50
N PHE A 109 10.02 -8.70 -0.83
CA PHE A 109 11.00 -8.00 -1.64
C PHE A 109 10.46 -6.69 -2.23
N MET A 110 9.37 -6.15 -1.68
CA MET A 110 8.80 -4.87 -2.14
C MET A 110 9.81 -3.73 -1.99
N GLU A 111 10.11 -3.06 -3.10
CA GLU A 111 11.01 -1.91 -3.20
C GLU A 111 10.25 -0.59 -3.14
N LYS A 112 9.04 -0.55 -3.71
CA LYS A 112 8.19 0.65 -3.72
C LYS A 112 6.79 0.34 -3.23
N LEU A 113 6.31 1.17 -2.32
CA LEU A 113 4.93 1.19 -1.84
C LEU A 113 4.31 2.55 -2.12
N SER A 114 3.18 2.56 -2.84
CA SER A 114 2.35 3.75 -3.04
C SER A 114 0.99 3.56 -2.39
N ILE A 115 0.44 4.60 -1.79
CA ILE A 115 -0.84 4.54 -1.10
C ILE A 115 -1.69 5.72 -1.53
N ASP A 116 -2.93 5.44 -1.89
CA ASP A 116 -3.98 6.43 -2.14
C ASP A 116 -5.23 6.00 -1.37
N ASN A 117 -5.46 6.60 -0.21
CA ASN A 117 -6.62 6.35 0.63
C ASN A 117 -6.89 7.57 1.50
N ARG A 118 -8.06 8.20 1.34
CA ARG A 118 -8.43 9.45 2.04
C ARG A 118 -9.19 9.22 3.33
N TYR A 119 -9.52 7.98 3.64
CA TYR A 119 -10.35 7.63 4.78
C TYR A 119 -9.49 7.38 6.02
N ALA A 120 -9.91 7.93 7.16
CA ALA A 120 -9.25 7.74 8.45
C ALA A 120 -9.39 6.29 8.93
N GLN A 121 -8.35 5.76 9.56
CA GLN A 121 -8.37 4.48 10.27
C GLN A 121 -9.43 4.51 11.38
N ASN A 122 -10.30 3.50 11.40
CA ASN A 122 -11.36 3.40 12.38
C ASN A 122 -10.84 2.91 13.74
N GLN A 123 -9.76 2.13 13.74
CA GLN A 123 -9.35 1.37 14.92
C GLN A 123 -8.26 2.05 15.77
N LYS A 124 -7.95 3.34 15.53
CA LYS A 124 -6.87 4.07 16.25
C LYS A 124 -6.89 3.93 17.77
N GLU A 125 -8.06 4.04 18.39
CA GLU A 125 -8.19 4.03 19.85
C GLU A 125 -8.02 2.63 20.44
N SER A 126 -8.35 1.60 19.66
CA SER A 126 -8.10 0.21 20.06
C SER A 126 -6.61 -0.06 20.25
N TYR A 127 -5.71 0.54 19.44
CA TYR A 127 -4.25 0.48 19.67
C TYR A 127 -3.83 1.08 21.01
N LYS A 128 -4.45 2.19 21.43
CA LYS A 128 -4.12 2.85 22.70
C LYS A 128 -4.59 2.03 23.91
N LEU A 129 -5.74 1.36 23.79
CA LEU A 129 -6.34 0.55 24.85
C LEU A 129 -5.78 -0.89 24.91
N MET A 130 -5.31 -1.43 23.79
CA MET A 130 -4.77 -2.78 23.68
C MET A 130 -3.28 -2.91 24.03
N ASN A 131 -2.56 -1.79 24.19
CA ASN A 131 -1.15 -1.77 24.62
C ASN A 131 -0.88 -2.45 25.98
N ASP A 132 -1.92 -2.76 26.77
CA ASP A 132 -1.75 -3.54 28.00
C ASP A 132 -1.84 -5.07 27.78
N LYS A 133 -2.34 -5.58 26.65
CA LYS A 133 -2.54 -7.04 26.43
C LYS A 133 -2.32 -7.61 25.02
N SER A 134 -2.19 -6.82 23.96
CA SER A 134 -1.81 -7.35 22.64
C SER A 134 -0.75 -6.47 21.97
N ASN A 135 0.49 -6.96 21.97
CA ASN A 135 1.56 -6.43 21.13
C ASN A 135 1.19 -6.65 19.65
N LEU A 136 0.52 -5.69 19.03
CA LEU A 136 0.43 -5.67 17.58
C LEU A 136 1.84 -5.51 17.02
N SER A 137 2.17 -6.36 16.04
CA SER A 137 3.54 -6.53 15.58
C SER A 137 3.96 -5.36 14.70
N ILE A 138 5.07 -4.70 15.04
CA ILE A 138 5.69 -3.68 14.19
C ILE A 138 5.83 -4.23 12.77
N VAL A 139 5.27 -3.52 11.79
CA VAL A 139 5.36 -3.87 10.38
C VAL A 139 6.77 -3.61 9.88
N LYS A 140 7.42 -4.60 9.30
CA LYS A 140 8.81 -4.50 8.85
C LYS A 140 8.89 -4.54 7.34
N TYR A 141 9.33 -3.44 6.75
CA TYR A 141 9.56 -3.34 5.32
C TYR A 141 11.05 -3.45 5.02
N TYR A 142 11.55 -4.68 4.89
CA TYR A 142 12.98 -4.94 4.77
C TYR A 142 13.59 -4.50 3.43
N SER A 143 12.83 -4.51 2.34
CA SER A 143 13.36 -4.20 1.00
C SER A 143 12.89 -2.85 0.46
N LEU A 144 12.06 -2.14 1.23
CA LEU A 144 11.46 -0.89 0.79
C LEU A 144 12.54 0.18 0.68
N ILE A 145 12.55 0.86 -0.46
CA ILE A 145 13.45 1.97 -0.77
C ILE A 145 12.66 3.23 -1.14
N GLU A 146 11.39 3.11 -1.55
CA GLU A 146 10.53 4.25 -1.87
C GLU A 146 9.14 4.09 -1.27
N LEU A 147 8.71 5.10 -0.52
CA LEU A 147 7.38 5.20 0.07
C LEU A 147 6.69 6.46 -0.46
N GLN A 148 5.61 6.25 -1.20
CA GLN A 148 4.80 7.31 -1.77
C GLN A 148 3.47 7.41 -1.03
N ILE A 149 3.34 8.51 -0.28
CA ILE A 149 2.19 8.83 0.55
C ILE A 149 1.61 10.13 -0.01
N ASP A 150 0.79 10.01 -1.05
CA ASP A 150 0.20 11.14 -1.77
C ASP A 150 -1.32 11.14 -1.62
N ARG A 151 -1.91 12.30 -1.33
CA ARG A 151 -3.37 12.49 -1.16
C ARG A 151 -4.04 11.51 -0.19
N VAL A 152 -3.34 11.10 0.86
CA VAL A 152 -3.89 10.19 1.87
C VAL A 152 -4.31 10.93 3.14
N HIS A 153 -5.06 10.25 4.01
CA HIS A 153 -5.33 10.72 5.37
C HIS A 153 -4.05 10.73 6.24
N ASP A 154 -3.96 11.65 7.20
CA ASP A 154 -2.81 11.80 8.14
C ASP A 154 -2.51 10.50 8.92
N ASP A 155 -3.46 9.59 9.02
CA ASP A 155 -3.34 8.32 9.75
C ASP A 155 -2.29 7.41 9.14
N TYR A 156 -2.19 7.41 7.82
CA TYR A 156 -1.22 6.60 7.10
C TYR A 156 0.19 7.18 7.29
N PHE A 157 0.33 8.50 7.40
CA PHE A 157 1.60 9.08 7.82
C PHE A 157 1.98 8.62 9.23
N GLU A 158 1.04 8.62 10.18
CA GLU A 158 1.30 8.10 11.53
C GLU A 158 1.67 6.61 11.50
N GLU A 159 1.00 5.83 10.66
CA GLU A 159 1.24 4.39 10.47
C GLU A 159 2.68 4.10 10.05
N PHE A 160 3.17 4.83 9.05
CA PHE A 160 4.49 4.62 8.46
C PHE A 160 5.61 5.32 9.23
N LEU A 161 5.39 6.56 9.66
CA LEU A 161 6.44 7.33 10.31
C LEU A 161 6.61 6.95 11.78
N SER A 162 5.59 6.43 12.47
CA SER A 162 5.74 6.02 13.86
C SER A 162 6.63 4.77 13.99
N ASN A 163 7.68 4.89 14.79
CA ASN A 163 8.59 3.79 15.10
C ASN A 163 7.96 2.67 15.95
N THR A 164 6.79 2.93 16.54
CA THR A 164 6.00 1.93 17.29
C THR A 164 5.13 1.07 16.39
N LYS A 165 4.91 1.49 15.13
CA LYS A 165 4.04 0.81 14.17
C LYS A 165 4.80 0.21 13.01
N THR A 166 5.78 0.96 12.49
CA THR A 166 6.53 0.55 11.30
C THR A 166 8.04 0.64 11.53
N TYR A 167 8.77 -0.26 10.88
CA TYR A 167 10.21 -0.23 10.78
C TYR A 167 10.65 -0.22 9.31
N PHE A 168 11.40 0.82 8.95
CA PHE A 168 12.15 0.88 7.69
C PHE A 168 13.62 0.51 7.86
N GLN A 169 14.25 0.09 6.76
CA GLN A 169 15.69 0.19 6.61
C GLN A 169 16.12 1.64 6.36
N ASN A 170 17.41 1.91 6.39
CA ASN A 170 17.96 3.22 6.01
C ASN A 170 17.84 3.42 4.49
N ASN A 171 17.95 4.68 4.05
CA ASN A 171 17.91 5.08 2.64
C ASN A 171 16.53 4.94 1.99
N ILE A 172 15.51 5.42 2.71
CA ILE A 172 14.16 5.54 2.17
C ILE A 172 13.99 6.86 1.44
N ARG A 173 13.48 6.80 0.22
CA ARG A 173 12.87 7.93 -0.46
C ARG A 173 11.42 8.09 -0.02
N LEU A 174 11.11 9.21 0.62
CA LEU A 174 9.75 9.56 1.02
C LEU A 174 9.18 10.61 0.07
N VAL A 175 8.03 10.32 -0.53
CA VAL A 175 7.32 11.22 -1.44
C VAL A 175 6.01 11.62 -0.77
N SER A 176 5.83 12.92 -0.47
CA SER A 176 4.69 13.38 0.34
C SER A 176 4.40 14.89 0.25
N HIS A 177 3.32 15.36 0.89
CA HIS A 177 3.01 16.79 1.06
C HIS A 177 3.63 17.34 2.34
N TYR A 178 4.26 18.52 2.26
CA TYR A 178 4.93 19.16 3.40
C TYR A 178 3.97 19.43 4.58
N GLU A 179 2.75 19.90 4.29
CA GLU A 179 1.77 20.24 5.32
C GLU A 179 1.30 19.00 6.09
N ALA A 180 1.19 17.86 5.42
CA ALA A 180 0.82 16.60 6.07
C ALA A 180 1.92 16.14 7.03
N LEU A 181 3.19 16.19 6.60
CA LEU A 181 4.32 15.92 7.48
C LEU A 181 4.35 16.88 8.66
N GLN A 182 4.13 18.17 8.44
CA GLN A 182 4.10 19.18 9.49
C GLN A 182 3.02 18.88 10.54
N ARG A 183 1.80 18.50 10.11
CA ARG A 183 0.73 18.11 11.03
C ARG A 183 1.10 16.87 11.84
N VAL A 184 1.50 15.79 11.16
CA VAL A 184 1.73 14.47 11.78
C VAL A 184 2.92 14.47 12.73
N THR A 185 3.97 15.22 12.40
CA THR A 185 5.18 15.36 13.22
C THR A 185 5.07 16.47 14.28
N HIS A 186 3.90 17.11 14.43
CA HIS A 186 3.68 18.27 15.30
C HIS A 186 4.74 19.36 15.08
N ASN A 187 4.81 19.90 13.86
CA ASN A 187 5.85 20.85 13.45
C ASN A 187 7.27 20.31 13.65
N PHE A 188 7.50 19.03 13.33
CA PHE A 188 8.80 18.37 13.43
C PHE A 188 9.36 18.30 14.86
N THR A 189 8.49 18.10 15.85
CA THR A 189 8.86 17.98 17.27
C THR A 189 8.48 16.64 17.92
N ARG A 190 7.67 15.82 17.25
CA ARG A 190 7.17 14.55 17.77
C ARG A 190 8.28 13.47 17.77
N ASP A 191 8.53 12.78 18.88
CA ASP A 191 9.70 11.89 19.00
C ASP A 191 9.50 10.47 18.46
N ASP A 192 8.29 9.92 18.53
CA ASP A 192 7.97 8.57 18.02
C ASP A 192 8.18 8.44 16.51
N THR A 193 8.00 9.53 15.78
CA THR A 193 8.11 9.61 14.32
C THR A 193 9.53 9.92 13.87
N ARG A 194 10.35 10.50 14.76
CA ARG A 194 11.73 10.92 14.48
C ARG A 194 12.62 9.78 14.02
N ILE A 195 12.50 8.59 14.63
CA ILE A 195 13.38 7.45 14.31
C ILE A 195 13.22 6.94 12.88
N ASN A 196 12.00 6.91 12.33
CA ASN A 196 11.84 6.53 10.92
C ASN A 196 12.16 7.69 9.99
N CYS A 197 11.90 8.95 10.40
CA CYS A 197 12.27 10.11 9.60
C CYS A 197 13.79 10.25 9.41
N THR A 198 14.60 9.87 10.41
CA THR A 198 16.07 9.83 10.24
C THR A 198 16.56 8.75 9.28
N LYS A 199 15.71 7.83 8.83
CA LYS A 199 16.09 6.81 7.83
C LYS A 199 15.86 7.29 6.39
N VAL A 200 15.22 8.43 6.23
CA VAL A 200 14.92 9.03 4.92
C VAL A 200 16.18 9.71 4.37
N ASN A 201 16.59 9.34 3.16
CA ASN A 201 17.74 9.93 2.46
C ASN A 201 17.32 10.86 1.31
N GLU A 202 16.09 10.75 0.83
CA GLU A 202 15.51 11.65 -0.14
C GLU A 202 14.08 11.97 0.29
N LEU A 203 13.78 13.24 0.44
CA LEU A 203 12.45 13.73 0.78
C LEU A 203 11.94 14.56 -0.37
N TYR A 204 11.04 14.00 -1.17
CA TYR A 204 10.37 14.70 -2.25
C TYR A 204 9.08 15.31 -1.71
N LEU A 205 8.98 16.64 -1.77
CA LEU A 205 7.83 17.38 -1.29
C LEU A 205 7.00 17.89 -2.45
N PHE A 206 5.72 17.54 -2.47
CA PHE A 206 4.78 18.23 -3.34
C PHE A 206 4.57 19.64 -2.76
N ILE A 207 4.92 20.66 -3.56
CA ILE A 207 4.82 22.14 -3.36
C ILE A 207 6.20 22.81 -3.19
N ASP A 208 6.41 23.89 -3.95
CA ASP A 208 7.55 24.83 -3.85
C ASP A 208 7.43 25.70 -2.58
N VAL A 209 7.63 25.09 -1.40
CA VAL A 209 7.68 25.82 -0.12
C VAL A 209 9.11 25.87 0.42
N GLU A 210 9.48 27.02 0.98
CA GLU A 210 10.71 27.14 1.74
C GLU A 210 10.57 26.32 3.03
N TYR A 211 11.29 25.20 3.10
CA TYR A 211 11.19 24.27 4.21
C TYR A 211 11.94 24.80 5.44
N SER A 212 11.28 24.66 6.60
CA SER A 212 11.80 25.18 7.88
C SER A 212 13.11 24.51 8.29
N LYS A 213 13.92 25.20 9.11
CA LYS A 213 15.10 24.59 9.75
C LYS A 213 14.73 23.34 10.54
N SER A 214 13.59 23.36 11.24
CA SER A 214 13.08 22.21 11.98
C SER A 214 12.85 20.99 11.08
N CYS A 215 12.36 21.19 9.84
CA CYS A 215 12.23 20.10 8.88
C CYS A 215 13.60 19.48 8.54
N LYS A 216 14.60 20.30 8.23
CA LYS A 216 15.98 19.84 7.96
C LYS A 216 16.56 19.05 9.14
N ASP A 217 16.38 19.56 10.36
CA ASP A 217 16.89 18.91 11.58
C ASP A 217 16.16 17.58 11.87
N TYR A 218 14.94 17.43 11.37
CA TYR A 218 14.11 16.23 11.55
C TYR A 218 14.36 15.15 10.50
N PHE A 219 14.86 15.55 9.32
CA PHE A 219 15.32 14.68 8.23
C PHE A 219 16.82 14.91 7.96
N PRO A 220 17.71 14.61 8.93
CA PRO A 220 19.09 15.08 8.91
C PRO A 220 19.94 14.51 7.77
N PHE A 221 19.54 13.40 7.16
CA PHE A 221 20.25 12.76 6.05
C PHE A 221 19.54 12.92 4.71
N ALA A 222 18.38 13.59 4.68
CA ALA A 222 17.59 13.71 3.47
C ALA A 222 18.11 14.83 2.56
N ILE A 223 18.26 14.52 1.28
CA ILE A 223 18.23 15.52 0.22
C ILE A 223 16.75 15.89 0.04
N ILE A 224 16.41 17.14 0.33
CA ILE A 224 15.04 17.65 0.16
C ILE A 224 14.91 18.20 -1.26
N VAL A 225 14.00 17.60 -2.04
CA VAL A 225 13.74 17.88 -3.45
C VAL A 225 12.36 18.46 -3.63
#